data_AF-A0A7V4WAF2-F1
#
_entry.id   AF-A0A7V4WAF2-F1
#
_cell.length_a   1.000
_cell.length_b   1.000
_cell.length_c   1.000
_cell.angle_alpha   90.00
_cell.angle_beta   90.00
_cell.angle_gamma   90.00
#
_symmetry.space_group_name_H-M   'P 1'
#
loop_
_entity.id
_entity.type
_entity.pdbx_description
1 polymer ?
#
loop_
_entity_poly.entity_id
_entity_poly.type
_entity_poly.pdbx_seq_one_letter_code
_entity_poly.pdbx_strand_id
1 'polypeptide(L)'
;MKELVCRRTVELAFFILGIAGPVFGVVVGTILGMRSRRAILGAAVGFIIGGIGTLVYGMWHAYNAITNAIGFDSVINLVLQLLMFALLGAVIGTVAIRISARIGKPRSG
;
A
#
# COMPACT_ATOMS: atom_id res chain seq x y z
N MET A 1 26.73 17.55 -4.26
CA MET A 1 25.44 17.87 -3.63
C MET A 1 25.31 16.97 -2.41
N LYS A 2 25.04 17.52 -1.21
CA LYS A 2 24.85 16.71 0.00
C LYS A 2 23.66 15.77 -0.26
N GLU A 3 23.89 14.46 -0.31
CA GLU A 3 22.82 13.47 -0.44
C GLU A 3 21.91 13.62 0.78
N LEU A 4 20.74 14.23 0.58
CA LEU A 4 19.78 14.54 1.64
C LEU A 4 19.21 13.27 2.29
N VAL A 5 19.33 12.10 1.64
CA VAL A 5 19.17 10.78 2.24
C VAL A 5 20.04 9.80 1.45
N CYS A 6 20.80 8.94 2.13
CA CYS A 6 21.49 7.83 1.46
C CYS A 6 20.43 6.96 0.77
N ARG A 7 20.57 6.71 -0.54
CA ARG A 7 19.60 5.91 -1.34
C ARG A 7 19.30 4.57 -0.68
N ARG A 8 20.32 3.99 -0.03
CA ARG A 8 20.26 2.76 0.74
C ARG A 8 19.33 2.84 1.96
N THR A 9 19.28 3.99 2.65
CA THR A 9 18.38 4.21 3.79
C THR A 9 16.92 4.26 3.34
N VAL A 10 16.65 4.91 2.19
CA VAL A 10 15.29 4.98 1.63
C VAL A 10 14.84 3.59 1.17
N GLU A 11 15.71 2.85 0.51
CA GLU A 11 15.43 1.48 0.07
C GLU A 11 15.15 0.54 1.25
N LEU A 12 15.95 0.62 2.32
CA LEU A 12 15.69 -0.11 3.57
C LEU A 12 14.37 0.29 4.23
N ALA A 13 14.06 1.59 4.28
CA ALA A 13 12.81 2.07 4.86
C ALA A 13 11.58 1.56 4.10
N PHE A 14 11.61 1.63 2.76
CA PHE A 14 10.53 1.09 1.93
C PHE A 14 10.47 -0.45 2.03
N PHE A 15 11.61 -1.14 2.11
CA PHE A 15 11.64 -2.60 2.29
C PHE A 15 11.01 -3.01 3.63
N ILE A 16 11.37 -2.31 4.70
CA ILE A 16 10.78 -2.50 6.03
C ILE A 16 9.28 -2.23 5.97
N LEU A 17 8.83 -1.13 5.35
CA LEU A 17 7.40 -0.86 5.14
C LEU A 17 6.70 -1.94 4.31
N GLY A 18 7.39 -2.49 3.31
CA GLY A 18 6.90 -3.54 2.43
C GLY A 18 6.62 -4.85 3.15
N ILE A 19 7.37 -5.16 4.20
CA ILE A 19 7.20 -6.39 5.01
C ILE A 19 6.41 -6.12 6.28
N ALA A 20 6.74 -5.04 6.99
CA ALA A 20 6.08 -4.65 8.22
C ALA A 20 4.61 -4.28 7.97
N GLY A 21 4.29 -3.65 6.83
CA GLY A 21 2.92 -3.30 6.45
C GLY A 21 1.96 -4.50 6.48
N PRO A 22 2.21 -5.57 5.70
CA PRO A 22 1.39 -6.79 5.73
C PRO A 22 1.28 -7.42 7.11
N VAL A 23 2.40 -7.51 7.82
CA VAL A 23 2.45 -8.14 9.15
C VAL A 23 1.63 -7.32 10.16
N PHE A 24 1.80 -6.00 10.21
CA PHE A 24 0.99 -5.11 11.03
C PHE A 24 -0.48 -5.16 10.64
N GLY A 25 -0.78 -5.18 9.34
CA GLY A 25 -2.12 -5.30 8.83
C GLY A 25 -2.83 -6.56 9.32
N VAL A 26 -2.17 -7.73 9.26
CA VAL A 26 -2.70 -8.99 9.79
C VAL A 26 -2.93 -8.90 11.29
N VAL A 27 -1.98 -8.37 12.06
CA VAL A 27 -2.09 -8.25 13.52
C VAL A 27 -3.25 -7.33 13.93
N VAL A 28 -3.34 -6.14 13.32
CA VAL A 28 -4.42 -5.20 13.62
C VAL A 28 -5.77 -5.73 13.13
N GLY A 29 -5.81 -6.35 11.94
CA GLY A 29 -7.02 -6.94 11.36
C GLY A 29 -7.54 -8.15 12.13
N THR A 30 -6.66 -9.00 12.66
CA THR A 30 -7.03 -10.12 13.55
C THR A 30 -7.60 -9.59 14.87
N ILE A 31 -6.95 -8.63 15.52
CA ILE A 31 -7.41 -8.02 16.78
C ILE A 31 -8.79 -7.38 16.60
N LEU A 32 -8.99 -6.58 15.54
CA LEU A 32 -10.28 -5.96 15.24
C LEU A 32 -11.34 -7.01 14.85
N GLY A 33 -10.96 -8.06 14.12
CA GLY A 33 -11.85 -9.15 13.70
C GLY A 33 -12.29 -10.08 14.83
N MET A 34 -11.46 -10.26 15.86
CA MET A 34 -11.80 -11.02 17.08
C MET A 34 -12.98 -10.38 17.81
N ARG A 35 -13.03 -9.03 17.85
CA ARG A 35 -14.12 -8.28 18.48
C ARG A 35 -15.49 -8.52 17.82
N SER A 36 -15.53 -8.93 16.55
CA SER A 36 -16.75 -9.23 15.80
C SER A 36 -17.01 -10.73 15.53
N ARG A 37 -16.33 -11.65 16.24
CA ARG A 37 -16.38 -13.12 16.02
C ARG A 37 -16.05 -13.56 14.59
N ARG A 38 -15.32 -12.74 13.82
CA ARG A 38 -14.91 -13.02 12.43
C ARG A 38 -13.42 -12.78 12.25
N ALA A 39 -12.62 -13.41 13.11
CA ALA A 39 -11.16 -13.24 13.14
C ALA A 39 -10.50 -13.53 11.77
N ILE A 40 -10.94 -14.57 11.06
CA ILE A 40 -10.41 -14.94 9.73
C ILE A 40 -10.68 -13.83 8.70
N LEU A 41 -11.88 -13.25 8.72
CA LEU A 41 -12.28 -12.21 7.77
C LEU A 41 -11.57 -10.88 8.09
N GLY A 42 -11.40 -10.58 9.39
CA GLY A 42 -10.58 -9.45 9.85
C GLY A 42 -9.10 -9.60 9.50
N ALA A 43 -8.54 -10.81 9.63
CA ALA A 43 -7.16 -11.11 9.24
C ALA A 43 -6.94 -10.92 7.74
N ALA A 44 -7.86 -11.41 6.90
CA ALA A 44 -7.80 -11.27 5.45
C ALA A 44 -7.90 -9.79 5.01
N VAL A 45 -8.84 -9.04 5.60
CA VAL A 45 -8.98 -7.60 5.34
C VAL A 45 -7.73 -6.84 5.81
N GLY A 46 -7.23 -7.17 7.01
CA GLY A 46 -6.01 -6.60 7.56
C GLY A 46 -4.78 -6.89 6.70
N PHE A 47 -4.63 -8.12 6.20
CA PHE A 47 -3.57 -8.49 5.27
C PHE A 47 -3.64 -7.68 3.97
N ILE A 48 -4.83 -7.51 3.39
CA ILE A 48 -5.02 -6.73 2.16
C ILE A 48 -4.66 -5.26 2.38
N ILE A 49 -5.09 -4.67 3.50
CA ILE A 49 -4.78 -3.28 3.84
C ILE A 49 -3.28 -3.14 4.15
N GLY A 50 -2.70 -4.07 4.91
CA GLY A 50 -1.26 -4.09 5.21
C GLY A 50 -0.40 -4.28 3.97
N GLY A 51 -0.87 -5.07 3.02
CA GLY A 51 -0.27 -5.32 1.71
C GLY A 51 -0.11 -4.07 0.84
N ILE A 52 -0.80 -2.97 1.18
CA ILE A 52 -0.58 -1.67 0.54
C ILE A 52 0.88 -1.23 0.72
N GLY A 53 1.51 -1.51 1.87
CA GLY A 53 2.93 -1.22 2.09
C GLY A 53 3.84 -1.93 1.09
N THR A 54 3.55 -3.20 0.78
CA THR A 54 4.28 -3.97 -0.24
C THR A 54 4.04 -3.43 -1.64
N LEU A 55 2.81 -3.02 -1.96
CA LEU A 55 2.47 -2.35 -3.21
C LEU A 55 3.25 -1.05 -3.39
N VAL A 56 3.34 -0.23 -2.33
CA VAL A 56 4.12 1.01 -2.32
C VAL A 56 5.61 0.73 -2.53
N TYR A 57 6.17 -0.32 -1.91
CA TYR A 57 7.55 -0.76 -2.16
C TYR A 57 7.78 -1.13 -3.63
N GLY A 58 6.88 -1.93 -4.22
CA GLY A 58 6.96 -2.27 -5.64
C GLY A 58 6.88 -1.04 -6.54
N MET A 59 6.01 -0.08 -6.19
CA MET A 59 5.85 1.18 -6.91
C MET A 59 7.12 2.05 -6.84
N TRP A 60 7.78 2.09 -5.68
CA TRP A 60 9.07 2.76 -5.50
C TRP A 60 10.15 2.16 -6.41
N HIS A 61 10.20 0.84 -6.53
CA HIS A 61 11.18 0.18 -7.39
C HIS A 61 10.91 0.44 -8.87
N ALA A 62 9.65 0.36 -9.30
CA ALA A 62 9.23 0.68 -10.66
C ALA A 62 9.52 2.16 -11.00
N TYR A 63 9.24 3.08 -10.08
CA TYR A 63 9.56 4.50 -10.23
C TYR A 63 11.06 4.73 -10.45
N ASN A 64 11.92 4.09 -9.65
CA ASN A 64 13.37 4.21 -9.81
C ASN A 64 13.84 3.61 -11.14
N ALA A 65 13.26 2.48 -11.57
CA ALA A 65 13.60 1.85 -12.85
C ALA A 65 13.24 2.75 -14.06
N ILE A 66 12.03 3.31 -14.05
CA ILE A 66 11.55 4.24 -15.08
C ILE A 66 12.41 5.51 -15.10
N THR A 67 12.70 6.07 -13.92
CA THR A 67 13.46 7.31 -13.80
C THR A 67 14.92 7.13 -14.22
N ASN A 68 15.54 5.98 -13.92
CA ASN A 68 16.88 5.67 -14.42
C ASN A 68 16.92 5.50 -15.94
N ALA A 69 15.83 5.05 -16.57
CA ALA A 69 15.77 4.79 -18.01
C ALA A 69 15.41 6.05 -18.84
N ILE A 70 14.58 6.94 -18.31
CA ILE A 70 13.98 8.06 -19.06
C ILE A 70 14.56 9.43 -18.63
N GLY A 71 15.18 9.52 -17.45
CA GLY A 71 15.69 10.76 -16.87
C GLY A 71 14.60 11.61 -16.20
N PHE A 72 15.01 12.41 -15.22
CA PHE A 72 14.08 13.22 -14.40
C PHE A 72 13.39 14.36 -15.17
N ASP A 73 14.00 14.87 -16.24
CA ASP A 73 13.51 16.04 -16.98
C ASP A 73 12.45 15.72 -18.05
N SER A 74 12.03 14.45 -18.15
CA SER A 74 11.08 14.02 -19.16
C SER A 74 9.63 14.20 -18.69
N VAL A 75 8.82 14.89 -19.49
CA VAL A 75 7.36 15.00 -19.31
C VAL A 75 6.71 13.61 -19.26
N ILE A 76 7.29 12.63 -19.95
CA ILE A 76 6.81 11.24 -19.94
C ILE A 76 6.97 10.61 -18.54
N ASN A 77 8.05 10.92 -17.82
CA ASN A 77 8.24 10.42 -16.46
C ASN A 77 7.17 10.96 -15.51
N LEU A 78 6.82 12.25 -15.65
CA LEU A 78 5.76 12.88 -14.87
C LEU A 78 4.40 12.22 -15.13
N VAL A 79 4.07 11.97 -16.39
CA VAL A 79 2.80 11.32 -16.78
C VAL A 79 2.73 9.88 -16.25
N LEU A 80 3.82 9.12 -16.34
CA LEU A 80 3.88 7.77 -15.80
C LEU A 80 3.71 7.76 -14.27
N GLN A 81 4.36 8.68 -13.56
CA GLN A 81 4.17 8.84 -12.12
C GLN A 81 2.69 9.14 -11.78
N LEU A 82 2.08 10.08 -12.49
CA LEU A 82 0.68 10.45 -12.26
C LEU A 82 -0.25 9.25 -12.46
N LEU A 83 -0.03 8.48 -13.54
CA LEU A 83 -0.78 7.26 -13.81
C LEU A 83 -0.59 6.21 -12.72
N MET A 84 0.64 5.98 -12.25
CA MET A 84 0.91 5.02 -11.17
C MET A 84 0.17 5.40 -9.89
N PHE A 85 0.23 6.67 -9.46
CA PHE A 85 -0.48 7.13 -8.28
C PHE A 85 -2.00 7.10 -8.45
N ALA A 86 -2.52 7.48 -9.61
CA ALA A 86 -3.95 7.44 -9.90
C ALA A 86 -4.49 6.00 -9.85
N LEU A 87 -3.78 5.05 -10.48
CA LEU A 87 -4.14 3.63 -10.46
C LEU A 87 -4.07 3.05 -9.05
N LEU A 88 -2.99 3.34 -8.30
CA LEU A 88 -2.85 2.88 -6.92
C LEU A 88 -3.99 3.43 -6.05
N GLY A 89 -4.28 4.73 -6.14
CA GLY A 89 -5.36 5.38 -5.43
C GLY A 89 -6.73 4.78 -5.76
N ALA A 90 -6.99 4.49 -7.03
CA ALA A 90 -8.23 3.84 -7.48
C ALA A 90 -8.38 2.42 -6.91
N VAL A 91 -7.31 1.62 -6.90
CA VAL A 91 -7.30 0.27 -6.32
C VAL A 91 -7.55 0.34 -4.81
N ILE A 92 -6.80 1.17 -4.09
CA ILE A 92 -6.95 1.36 -2.64
C ILE A 92 -8.37 1.85 -2.31
N GLY A 93 -8.87 2.85 -3.03
CA GLY A 93 -10.21 3.39 -2.83
C GLY A 93 -11.30 2.35 -3.07
N THR A 94 -11.20 1.57 -4.14
CA THR A 94 -12.16 0.50 -4.45
C THR A 94 -12.16 -0.58 -3.37
N VAL A 95 -10.96 -0.99 -2.91
CA VAL A 95 -10.79 -1.96 -1.83
C VAL A 95 -11.37 -1.41 -0.51
N ALA A 96 -11.10 -0.15 -0.17
CA ALA A 96 -11.64 0.51 1.02
C ALA A 96 -13.17 0.62 1.01
N ILE A 97 -13.76 0.98 -0.14
CA ILE A 97 -15.22 1.03 -0.31
C ILE A 97 -15.82 -0.38 -0.17
N ARG A 98 -15.22 -1.39 -0.82
CA ARG A 98 -15.68 -2.79 -0.74
C ARG A 98 -15.62 -3.31 0.70
N ILE A 99 -14.55 -3.00 1.44
CA ILE A 99 -14.40 -3.38 2.85
C ILE A 99 -15.43 -2.65 3.71
N SER A 100 -15.60 -1.33 3.53
CA SER A 100 -16.57 -0.53 4.27
C SER A 100 -18.01 -1.00 4.04
N ALA A 101 -18.38 -1.38 2.81
CA ALA A 101 -19.68 -1.95 2.50
C ALA A 101 -19.92 -3.33 3.17
N ARG A 102 -18.86 -4.11 3.41
CA ARG A 102 -18.94 -5.42 4.09
C ARG A 102 -19.02 -5.28 5.62
N ILE A 103 -18.43 -4.23 6.18
CA ILE A 103 -18.43 -3.94 7.62
C ILE A 103 -19.67 -3.14 8.03
N GLY A 104 -20.12 -2.20 7.20
CA GLY A 104 -21.19 -1.25 7.49
C GLY A 104 -22.62 -1.78 7.31
N LYS A 105 -22.84 -3.06 7.02
CA LYS A 105 -24.21 -3.63 6.98
C LYS A 105 -24.70 -3.83 8.42
N PRO A 106 -25.58 -2.97 8.97
CA PRO A 106 -26.16 -3.22 10.27
C PRO A 106 -27.06 -4.45 10.09
N ARG A 107 -26.91 -5.45 10.96
CA ARG A 107 -27.91 -6.50 11.10
C ARG A 107 -29.16 -5.87 11.71
N SER A 108 -30.06 -5.35 10.88
CA SER A 108 -31.48 -5.30 11.21
C SER A 108 -32.01 -6.72 11.01
N GLY A 109 -31.85 -7.54 12.05
CA GLY A 109 -32.65 -8.74 12.26
C GLY A 109 -33.78 -8.38 13.20
#